data_AF-A0A251S9A3-F1
#
_entry.id   AF-A0A251S9A3-F1
#
_cell.length_a   1.000
_cell.length_b   1.000
_cell.length_c   1.000
_cell.angle_alpha   90.00
_cell.angle_beta   90.00
_cell.angle_gamma   90.00
#
_symmetry.space_group_name_H-M   'P 1'
#
loop_
_entity.id
_entity.type
_entity.pdbx_description
1 polymer ?
#
loop_
_entity_poly.entity_id
_entity_poly.type
_entity_poly.pdbx_seq_one_letter_code
_entity_poly.pdbx_strand_id
1 'polypeptide(L)'
;MGYIGNKGSISVSMSIYQTNFCFICTHLTSGERDIDIVKRNADVDEIYKRTRFNSLSNAAVPRSIKDHKKVQDLDMWLIIWLGDLNYRFNLIKPGVAFDGSTEGALNFPPTYKYEPNSDKYYGEDPRVERRTPAWCDLYFHMGRGCGN
;
A
#
# COMPACT_ATOMS: atom_id res chain seq x y z
N MET A 1 -13.51 8.69 -17.26
CA MET A 1 -12.33 8.41 -18.11
C MET A 1 -11.64 7.18 -17.56
N GLY A 2 -11.60 6.11 -18.35
CA GLY A 2 -11.13 4.78 -17.93
C GLY A 2 -9.61 4.74 -17.75
N TYR A 3 -9.17 4.06 -16.68
CA TYR A 3 -7.77 3.76 -16.44
C TYR A 3 -7.46 2.48 -17.22
N ILE A 4 -6.84 2.61 -18.39
CA ILE A 4 -6.18 1.48 -19.05
C ILE A 4 -4.74 1.50 -18.56
N GLY A 5 -4.42 0.64 -17.59
CA GLY A 5 -3.08 0.53 -17.04
C GLY A 5 -2.99 -0.63 -16.05
N ASN A 6 -1.81 -1.22 -15.91
CA ASN A 6 -1.54 -2.33 -14.99
C ASN A 6 -1.27 -1.86 -13.54
N LYS A 7 -1.78 -0.68 -13.17
CA LYS A 7 -1.58 -0.03 -11.87
C LYS A 7 -2.92 0.20 -11.19
N GLY A 8 -2.96 0.02 -9.88
CA GLY A 8 -4.18 0.15 -9.10
C GLY A 8 -4.16 -0.65 -7.81
N SER A 9 -5.33 -1.01 -7.32
CA SER A 9 -5.50 -1.78 -6.09
C SER A 9 -6.62 -2.79 -6.17
N ILE A 10 -6.51 -3.83 -5.34
CA ILE A 10 -7.59 -4.72 -4.95
C ILE A 10 -7.75 -4.60 -3.45
N SER A 11 -8.99 -4.51 -2.97
CA SER A 11 -9.27 -4.37 -1.54
C SER A 11 -10.34 -5.34 -1.08
N VAL A 12 -10.16 -5.90 0.12
CA VAL A 12 -11.11 -6.80 0.78
C VAL A 12 -11.41 -6.27 2.17
N SER A 13 -12.70 -6.19 2.53
CA SER A 13 -13.18 -5.85 3.87
C SER A 13 -13.93 -7.03 4.45
N MET A 14 -13.63 -7.39 5.70
CA MET A 14 -14.29 -8.47 6.41
C MET A 14 -14.31 -8.21 7.92
N SER A 15 -15.19 -8.91 8.63
CA SER A 15 -15.25 -8.89 10.09
C SER A 15 -14.98 -10.29 10.62
N ILE A 16 -14.09 -10.40 11.62
CA ILE A 16 -13.87 -11.64 12.38
C ILE A 16 -14.22 -11.32 13.83
N TYR A 17 -15.25 -11.99 14.36
CA TYR A 17 -15.86 -11.62 15.64
C TYR A 17 -16.21 -10.12 15.68
N GLN A 18 -15.62 -9.38 16.62
CA GLN A 18 -15.83 -7.93 16.82
C GLN A 18 -14.73 -7.09 16.17
N THR A 19 -13.82 -7.72 15.41
CA THR A 19 -12.69 -7.03 14.77
C THR A 19 -12.94 -6.84 13.28
N ASN A 20 -12.84 -5.59 12.82
CA ASN A 20 -12.96 -5.24 11.41
C ASN A 20 -11.58 -5.22 10.73
N PHE A 21 -11.44 -5.99 9.65
CA PHE A 21 -10.23 -6.07 8.84
C PHE A 21 -10.44 -5.45 7.46
N CYS A 22 -9.45 -4.71 6.99
CA CYS A 22 -9.39 -4.18 5.64
C CYS A 22 -8.01 -4.47 5.05
N PHE A 23 -7.95 -5.26 3.99
CA PHE A 23 -6.73 -5.56 3.26
C PHE A 23 -6.73 -4.80 1.94
N ILE A 24 -5.66 -4.06 1.67
CA ILE A 24 -5.44 -3.34 0.43
C ILE A 24 -4.14 -3.85 -0.18
N CYS A 25 -4.22 -4.47 -1.35
CA CYS A 25 -3.06 -4.85 -2.15
C CYS A 25 -2.93 -3.90 -3.34
N THR A 26 -1.76 -3.29 -3.53
CA THR A 26 -1.56 -2.25 -4.56
C THR A 26 -0.36 -2.50 -5.45
N HIS A 27 -0.45 -1.98 -6.67
CA HIS A 27 0.67 -1.82 -7.58
C HIS A 27 0.65 -0.35 -8.05
N LEU A 28 1.49 0.48 -7.44
CA LEU A 28 1.51 1.93 -7.65
C LEU A 28 2.43 2.34 -8.80
N THR A 29 2.34 3.60 -9.24
CA THR A 29 3.16 4.15 -10.33
C THR A 29 4.66 3.88 -10.13
N SER A 30 5.26 3.22 -11.13
CA SER A 30 6.70 2.96 -11.20
C SER A 30 7.47 4.19 -11.70
N GLY A 31 8.77 4.27 -11.38
CA GLY A 31 9.67 5.31 -11.88
C GLY A 31 10.50 5.95 -10.77
N GLU A 32 11.64 6.51 -11.15
CA GLU A 32 12.67 7.04 -10.24
C GLU A 32 12.70 8.56 -10.16
N ARG A 33 11.93 9.28 -10.99
CA ARG A 33 11.95 10.75 -10.99
C ARG A 33 11.09 11.28 -9.84
N ASP A 34 11.38 12.50 -9.40
CA ASP A 34 10.61 13.17 -8.35
C ASP A 34 9.10 13.27 -8.67
N ILE A 35 8.77 13.50 -9.95
CA ILE A 35 7.37 13.53 -10.41
C ILE A 35 6.66 12.19 -10.20
N ASP A 36 7.37 11.08 -10.22
CA ASP A 36 6.80 9.74 -10.05
C ASP A 36 6.42 9.50 -8.56
N ILE A 37 7.07 10.18 -7.62
CA ILE A 37 6.66 10.20 -6.20
C ILE A 37 5.29 10.86 -6.05
N VAL A 38 5.11 12.02 -6.68
CA VAL A 38 3.84 12.76 -6.66
C VAL A 38 2.71 11.90 -7.25
N LYS A 39 2.99 11.17 -8.34
CA LYS A 39 2.04 10.22 -8.93
C LYS A 39 1.68 9.08 -7.99
N ARG A 40 2.65 8.46 -7.31
CA ARG A 40 2.38 7.40 -6.32
C ARG A 40 1.50 7.90 -5.18
N ASN A 41 1.76 9.10 -4.66
CA ASN A 41 0.92 9.71 -3.63
C ASN A 41 -0.50 9.96 -4.14
N ALA A 42 -0.64 10.46 -5.38
CA ALA A 42 -1.94 10.62 -6.03
C ALA A 42 -2.67 9.29 -6.24
N ASP A 43 -1.95 8.20 -6.57
CA ASP A 43 -2.53 6.86 -6.66
C ASP A 43 -3.13 6.42 -5.31
N VAL A 44 -2.39 6.62 -4.21
CA VAL A 44 -2.84 6.33 -2.83
C VAL A 44 -4.11 7.12 -2.49
N ASP A 45 -4.12 8.42 -2.80
CA ASP A 45 -5.29 9.28 -2.58
C ASP A 45 -6.51 8.81 -3.38
N GLU A 46 -6.33 8.43 -4.63
CA GLU A 46 -7.41 7.89 -5.47
C GLU A 46 -7.94 6.56 -4.93
N ILE A 47 -7.07 5.68 -4.41
CA ILE A 47 -7.48 4.42 -3.77
C ILE A 47 -8.36 4.70 -2.55
N TYR A 48 -7.97 5.64 -1.68
CA TYR A 48 -8.79 6.05 -0.54
C TYR A 48 -10.15 6.61 -0.98
N LYS A 49 -10.17 7.45 -2.02
CA LYS A 49 -11.40 8.09 -2.51
C LYS A 49 -12.35 7.09 -3.15
N ARG A 50 -11.84 6.14 -3.94
CA ARG A 50 -12.66 5.27 -4.80
C ARG A 50 -13.02 3.93 -4.18
N THR A 51 -12.22 3.41 -3.26
CA THR A 51 -12.51 2.10 -2.65
C THR A 51 -13.79 2.18 -1.84
N ARG A 52 -14.75 1.32 -2.19
CA ARG A 52 -16.05 1.20 -1.54
C ARG A 52 -16.37 -0.27 -1.31
N PHE A 53 -16.83 -0.59 -0.10
CA PHE A 53 -17.26 -1.92 0.30
C PHE A 53 -18.78 -1.88 0.47
N ASN A 54 -19.47 -2.61 -0.40
CA ASN A 54 -20.92 -2.73 -0.32
C ASN A 54 -21.28 -3.67 0.84
N SER A 55 -22.27 -3.27 1.64
CA SER A 55 -22.87 -4.16 2.62
C SER A 55 -23.79 -5.17 1.91
N LEU A 56 -23.92 -6.36 2.48
CA LEU A 56 -24.92 -7.35 2.02
C LEU A 56 -26.36 -6.83 2.19
N SER A 57 -26.57 -5.84 3.06
CA SER A 57 -27.84 -5.12 3.16
C SER A 57 -27.90 -4.00 2.11
N ASN A 58 -28.78 -4.13 1.11
CA ASN A 58 -28.99 -3.14 0.04
C ASN A 58 -29.41 -1.74 0.54
N ALA A 59 -29.75 -1.59 1.83
CA ALA A 59 -30.12 -0.33 2.46
C ALA A 59 -28.94 0.42 3.12
N ALA A 60 -27.74 -0.18 3.21
CA ALA A 60 -26.61 0.43 3.89
C ALA A 60 -25.69 1.18 2.91
N VAL A 61 -25.27 2.38 3.32
CA VAL A 61 -24.30 3.20 2.57
C VAL A 61 -22.98 2.41 2.42
N PRO A 62 -22.39 2.35 1.20
CA PRO A 62 -21.11 1.69 1.00
C PRO A 62 -20.02 2.29 1.89
N ARG A 63 -19.29 1.44 2.60
CA ARG A 63 -18.21 1.86 3.51
C ARG A 63 -16.94 2.16 2.72
N SER A 64 -16.24 3.22 3.08
CA SER A 64 -14.88 3.50 2.61
C SER A 64 -13.82 2.79 3.46
N ILE A 65 -12.56 2.82 3.02
CA ILE A 65 -11.43 2.35 3.84
C ILE A 65 -11.41 3.09 5.19
N LYS A 66 -11.65 4.40 5.21
CA LYS A 66 -11.59 5.23 6.42
C LYS A 66 -12.71 4.93 7.42
N ASP A 67 -13.84 4.40 6.95
CA ASP A 67 -14.98 4.08 7.81
C ASP A 67 -14.72 2.87 8.72
N HIS A 68 -13.69 2.07 8.45
CA HIS A 68 -13.24 1.00 9.34
C HIS A 68 -12.77 1.53 10.71
N LYS A 69 -12.35 2.81 10.78
CA LYS A 69 -11.97 3.47 12.04
C LYS A 69 -13.16 3.93 12.88
N LYS A 70 -14.38 3.99 12.30
CA LYS A 70 -15.56 4.65 12.87
C LYS A 70 -16.70 3.70 13.23
N VAL A 71 -16.50 2.39 13.07
CA VAL A 71 -17.50 1.40 13.47
C VAL A 71 -17.46 1.35 15.00
N GLN A 72 -18.19 2.23 15.68
CA GLN A 72 -18.38 2.29 17.15
C GLN A 72 -17.12 2.50 18.01
N ASP A 73 -17.23 3.30 19.07
CA ASP A 73 -16.08 3.74 19.90
C ASP A 73 -15.34 2.62 20.65
N LEU A 74 -15.85 1.38 20.58
CA LEU A 74 -15.33 0.19 21.25
C LEU A 74 -14.82 -0.90 20.28
N ASP A 75 -15.00 -0.80 18.96
CA ASP A 75 -14.61 -1.90 18.07
C ASP A 75 -13.11 -1.87 17.72
N MET A 76 -12.53 -3.06 17.71
CA MET A 76 -11.19 -3.29 17.20
C MET A 76 -11.19 -3.21 15.67
N TRP A 77 -10.14 -2.63 15.12
CA TRP A 77 -9.98 -2.56 13.67
C TRP A 77 -8.52 -2.65 13.26
N LEU A 78 -8.29 -3.25 12.09
CA LEU A 78 -6.97 -3.38 11.48
C LEU A 78 -7.08 -3.15 9.97
N ILE A 79 -6.38 -2.13 9.50
CA ILE A 79 -6.17 -1.84 8.08
C ILE A 79 -4.75 -2.29 7.75
N ILE A 80 -4.62 -3.15 6.75
CA ILE A 80 -3.36 -3.67 6.23
C ILE A 80 -3.23 -3.22 4.78
N TRP A 81 -2.14 -2.53 4.48
CA TRP A 81 -1.79 -2.09 3.14
C TRP A 81 -0.49 -2.74 2.71
N LEU A 82 -0.49 -3.39 1.55
CA LEU A 82 0.69 -4.09 1.03
C LEU A 82 0.78 -4.06 -0.50
N GLY A 83 1.90 -4.51 -1.03
CA GLY A 83 2.12 -4.76 -2.45
C GLY A 83 3.32 -4.01 -3.01
N ASP A 84 3.39 -3.91 -4.33
CA ASP A 84 4.44 -3.14 -5.03
C ASP A 84 4.09 -1.65 -5.00
N LEU A 85 4.53 -0.97 -3.95
CA LEU A 85 4.31 0.46 -3.76
C LEU A 85 5.24 1.30 -4.62
N ASN A 86 6.29 0.72 -5.21
CA ASN A 86 7.27 1.38 -6.06
C ASN A 86 7.98 2.61 -5.46
N TYR A 87 7.91 2.83 -4.13
CA TYR A 87 8.75 3.84 -3.48
C TYR A 87 10.21 3.40 -3.52
N ARG A 88 11.11 4.37 -3.73
CA ARG A 88 12.56 4.16 -3.74
C ARG A 88 13.15 4.71 -2.43
N PHE A 89 14.41 4.38 -2.14
CA PHE A 89 15.15 4.73 -0.90
C PHE A 89 14.62 5.95 -0.13
N ASN A 90 14.13 5.76 1.10
CA ASN A 90 13.73 6.81 2.04
C ASN A 90 12.67 7.83 1.53
N LEU A 91 11.80 7.46 0.60
CA LEU A 91 10.86 8.42 -0.03
C LEU A 91 9.44 8.47 0.56
N ILE A 92 9.09 7.60 1.51
CA ILE A 92 7.80 7.73 2.22
C ILE A 92 8.00 8.79 3.32
N LYS A 93 7.69 10.03 2.98
CA LYS A 93 7.76 11.14 3.93
C LYS A 93 6.51 11.13 4.84
N PRO A 94 6.68 11.35 6.16
CA PRO A 94 5.55 11.55 7.07
C PRO A 94 4.59 12.63 6.55
N GLY A 95 3.29 12.41 6.73
CA GLY A 95 2.24 13.36 6.36
C GLY A 95 1.91 13.47 4.87
N VAL A 96 2.47 12.60 4.01
CA VAL A 96 2.19 12.60 2.57
C VAL A 96 1.35 11.41 2.14
N ALA A 97 1.86 10.18 2.33
CA ALA A 97 1.14 8.94 2.09
C ALA A 97 1.21 8.06 3.34
N PHE A 98 0.18 7.24 3.58
CA PHE A 98 0.10 6.31 4.71
C PHE A 98 0.22 6.96 6.10
N ASP A 99 -0.34 8.17 6.26
CA ASP A 99 -0.27 8.88 7.54
C ASP A 99 -0.89 8.09 8.70
N GLY A 100 -0.18 8.05 9.83
CA GLY A 100 -0.52 7.27 11.02
C GLY A 100 -0.30 5.76 10.90
N SER A 101 0.31 5.27 9.81
CA SER A 101 0.70 3.86 9.68
C SER A 101 2.01 3.53 10.39
N THR A 102 2.16 2.26 10.74
CA THR A 102 3.40 1.69 11.26
C THR A 102 3.96 0.72 10.23
N GLU A 103 5.25 0.85 9.98
CA GLU A 103 6.06 -0.07 9.18
C GLU A 103 7.03 -0.82 10.10
N GLY A 104 7.29 -2.09 9.82
CA GLY A 104 8.34 -2.84 10.51
C GLY A 104 9.74 -2.39 10.08
N ALA A 105 10.75 -2.65 10.91
CA ALA A 105 12.14 -2.41 10.51
C ALA A 105 12.52 -3.30 9.32
N LEU A 106 13.02 -2.70 8.24
CA LEU A 106 13.50 -3.41 7.05
C LEU A 106 14.89 -4.03 7.34
N ASN A 107 14.89 -5.26 7.86
CA ASN A 107 16.11 -6.01 8.17
C ASN A 107 16.52 -6.98 7.04
N PHE A 108 16.13 -6.69 5.81
CA PHE A 108 16.36 -7.52 4.62
C PHE A 108 16.80 -6.65 3.43
N PRO A 109 17.54 -7.20 2.45
CA PRO A 109 18.03 -6.43 1.31
C PRO A 109 16.89 -5.93 0.41
N PRO A 110 17.12 -4.90 -0.43
CA PRO A 110 16.14 -4.43 -1.41
C PRO A 110 15.53 -5.56 -2.26
N THR A 111 14.25 -5.46 -2.60
CA THR A 111 13.53 -6.50 -3.35
C THR A 111 13.53 -6.26 -4.86
N TYR A 112 13.95 -5.08 -5.31
CA TYR A 112 14.03 -4.67 -6.71
C TYR A 112 15.44 -4.16 -7.04
N LYS A 113 16.05 -4.40 -8.21
CA LYS A 113 15.68 -5.31 -9.31
C LYS A 113 16.77 -6.35 -9.50
N TYR A 114 16.43 -7.62 -9.27
CA TYR A 114 17.33 -8.76 -9.49
C TYR A 114 17.37 -9.19 -10.96
N GLU A 115 18.51 -9.70 -11.39
CA GLU A 115 18.65 -10.45 -12.63
C GLU A 115 17.82 -11.76 -12.56
N PRO A 116 17.18 -12.20 -13.66
CA PRO A 116 16.41 -13.44 -13.65
C PRO A 116 17.27 -14.64 -13.22
N ASN A 117 16.75 -15.44 -12.28
CA ASN A 117 17.42 -16.64 -11.75
C ASN A 117 18.77 -16.35 -11.07
N SER A 118 18.92 -15.18 -10.44
CA SER A 118 20.16 -14.73 -9.82
C SER A 118 19.86 -13.85 -8.61
N ASP A 119 20.76 -13.84 -7.63
CA ASP A 119 20.73 -12.93 -6.48
C ASP A 119 21.47 -11.60 -6.76
N LYS A 120 21.92 -11.39 -8.01
CA LYS A 120 22.60 -10.17 -8.44
C LYS A 120 21.61 -9.09 -8.85
N TYR A 121 21.93 -7.85 -8.55
CA TYR A 121 21.13 -6.71 -9.01
C TYR A 121 21.50 -6.29 -10.43
N TYR A 122 20.50 -5.82 -11.17
CA TYR A 122 20.71 -5.18 -12.47
C TYR A 122 21.67 -3.98 -12.35
N GLY A 123 22.72 -3.97 -13.20
CA GLY A 123 23.69 -2.88 -13.25
C GLY A 123 25.00 -3.15 -12.50
N GLU A 124 25.23 -4.39 -12.04
CA GLU A 124 26.59 -4.85 -11.71
C GLU A 124 27.46 -5.00 -12.98
N ASP A 125 26.85 -5.31 -14.14
CA ASP A 125 27.50 -5.23 -15.45
C ASP A 125 27.51 -3.77 -15.95
N PRO A 126 28.69 -3.17 -16.23
CA PRO A 126 28.81 -1.81 -16.75
C PRO A 126 28.08 -1.55 -18.08
N ARG A 127 27.70 -2.61 -18.81
CA ARG A 127 27.01 -2.54 -20.11
C ARG A 127 25.49 -2.43 -19.99
N VAL A 128 24.95 -2.61 -18.79
CA VAL A 128 23.51 -2.61 -18.53
C VAL A 128 23.11 -1.32 -17.82
N GLU A 129 22.01 -0.69 -18.25
CA GLU A 129 21.46 0.49 -17.58
C GLU A 129 21.22 0.17 -16.09
N ARG A 130 21.93 0.88 -15.22
CA ARG A 130 21.89 0.66 -13.77
C ARG A 130 20.50 1.03 -13.24
N ARG A 131 19.83 0.05 -12.63
CA ARG A 131 18.60 0.29 -11.86
C ARG A 131 18.96 0.32 -10.39
N THR A 132 18.61 1.39 -9.70
CA THR A 132 18.94 1.53 -8.28
C THR A 132 18.13 0.51 -7.47
N PRO A 133 18.78 -0.33 -6.63
CA PRO A 133 18.05 -1.23 -5.77
C PRO A 133 17.03 -0.51 -4.89
N ALA A 134 15.86 -1.10 -4.66
CA ALA A 134 14.80 -0.48 -3.86
C ALA A 134 13.89 -1.50 -3.16
N TRP A 135 13.32 -1.10 -2.02
CA TRP A 135 12.24 -1.81 -1.35
C TRP A 135 10.89 -1.35 -1.90
N CYS A 136 10.54 -1.88 -3.07
CA CYS A 136 9.26 -1.58 -3.69
C CYS A 136 8.11 -2.35 -3.02
N ASP A 137 8.40 -3.54 -2.50
CA ASP A 137 7.44 -4.44 -1.88
C ASP A 137 7.38 -4.19 -0.37
N LEU A 138 6.36 -3.45 0.06
CA LEU A 138 6.25 -2.99 1.44
C LEU A 138 4.91 -3.37 2.06
N TYR A 139 4.87 -3.34 3.38
CA TYR A 139 3.71 -3.61 4.21
C TYR A 139 3.58 -2.53 5.29
N PHE A 140 2.38 -1.95 5.39
CA PHE A 140 1.99 -1.00 6.40
C PHE A 140 0.73 -1.47 7.10
N HIS A 141 0.61 -1.17 8.38
CA HIS A 141 -0.65 -1.38 9.09
C HIS A 141 -1.03 -0.17 9.94
N MET A 142 -2.33 -0.06 10.17
CA MET A 142 -2.94 0.87 11.10
C MET A 142 -4.03 0.11 11.84
N GLY A 143 -4.08 0.23 13.16
CA GLY A 143 -5.12 -0.46 13.91
C GLY A 143 -5.25 0.04 15.33
N ARG A 144 -6.39 -0.27 15.94
CA ARG A 144 -6.61 -0.16 17.37
C ARG A 144 -6.67 -1.58 17.93
N GLY A 145 -5.61 -1.99 18.63
CA GLY A 145 -5.60 -3.21 19.41
C GLY A 145 -6.31 -3.01 20.76
N CYS A 146 -6.75 -4.10 21.40
CA CYS A 146 -6.84 -4.11 22.85
C CYS A 146 -5.42 -3.93 23.38
N GLY A 147 -5.05 -2.71 23.78
CA GLY A 147 -3.91 -2.54 24.68
C GLY A 147 -4.25 -3.24 26.00
N ASN A 148 -3.29 -3.97 26.55
CA ASN A 148 -3.37 -4.41 27.96
C ASN A 148 -3.50 -3.20 28.88
#